data_AF-A0A350EYI4-F1
#
_entry.id   AF-A0A350EYI4-F1
#
_cell.length_a   1.000
_cell.length_b   1.000
_cell.length_c   1.000
_cell.angle_alpha   90.00
_cell.angle_beta   90.00
_cell.angle_gamma   90.00
#
_symmetry.space_group_name_H-M   'P 1'
#
loop_
_entity.id
_entity.type
_entity.pdbx_description
1 polymer ?
#
loop_
_entity_poly.entity_id
_entity_poly.type
_entity_poly.pdbx_seq_one_letter_code
_entity_poly.pdbx_strand_id
1 'polypeptide(L)'
;MKYPAAIPVRAVLAAALAAALFPFAASLRAQDAGLVAVLKQQSFWQEQSVAPALRIDAPPLGFWSIVEPAAPGSILGATVELPGGSSRTLLFETDGDQFRFEETFGSLAALNAAYPNGNYIVRMTTQNDGLQALTVTLTGDAWPSAPRVSNLAAFQGFNAAQSFTLRWDAFVGGTVNDLILVNIYDAQSGQEFSTPGPGEPGSLT
;
A
#
# COMPACT_ATOMS: atom_id res chain seq x y z
N MET A 1 -2.39 -16.59 33.71
CA MET A 1 -0.99 -16.15 33.51
C MET A 1 -0.93 -14.65 33.72
N LYS A 2 -0.12 -14.21 34.69
CA LYS A 2 0.10 -12.80 35.05
C LYS A 2 1.05 -12.17 34.03
N TYR A 3 0.69 -11.04 33.45
CA TYR A 3 1.67 -10.08 32.93
C TYR A 3 1.93 -9.02 34.03
N PRO A 4 3.20 -8.69 34.34
CA PRO A 4 3.53 -7.72 35.37
C PRO A 4 3.30 -6.28 34.89
N ALA A 5 3.20 -5.39 35.88
CA ALA A 5 2.76 -4.01 35.78
C ALA A 5 3.77 -3.03 35.13
N ALA A 6 3.17 -1.90 34.69
CA ALA A 6 3.75 -0.59 34.40
C ALA A 6 4.46 -0.40 33.04
N ILE A 7 3.67 -0.08 32.01
CA ILE A 7 4.14 0.74 30.88
C ILE A 7 3.65 2.17 31.14
N PRO A 8 4.54 3.16 31.27
CA PRO A 8 4.15 4.52 31.62
C PRO A 8 3.29 5.14 30.52
N VAL A 9 2.27 5.86 30.95
CA VAL A 9 1.36 6.70 30.18
C VAL A 9 2.15 7.62 29.25
N ARG A 10 2.21 7.24 27.97
CA ARG A 10 2.35 8.17 26.85
C ARG A 10 1.32 7.72 25.84
N ALA A 11 0.32 8.56 25.61
CA ALA A 11 -0.57 8.41 24.47
C ALA A 11 0.30 8.42 23.22
N VAL A 12 0.68 7.24 22.75
CA VAL A 12 1.27 7.08 21.43
C VAL A 12 0.07 7.11 20.50
N LEU A 13 -0.33 8.31 20.07
CA LEU A 13 -0.87 8.44 18.72
C LEU A 13 0.27 8.01 17.81
N ALA A 14 0.36 6.70 17.57
CA ALA A 14 1.13 6.15 16.48
C ALA A 14 0.37 6.57 15.23
N ALA A 15 0.64 7.79 14.78
CA ALA A 15 0.50 8.14 13.38
C ALA A 15 1.51 7.27 12.64
N ALA A 16 1.17 6.01 12.41
CA ALA A 16 1.87 5.19 11.45
C ALA A 16 1.48 5.71 10.08
N LEU A 17 2.13 6.80 9.67
CA LEU A 17 2.17 7.14 8.26
C LEU A 17 3.12 6.13 7.60
N ALA A 18 2.64 4.90 7.42
CA ALA A 18 3.21 3.97 6.47
C ALA A 18 2.85 4.54 5.09
N ALA A 19 3.58 5.57 4.68
CA ALA A 19 3.52 5.99 3.31
C ALA A 19 4.32 4.98 2.52
N ALA A 20 3.61 3.94 2.11
CA ALA A 20 4.02 3.07 1.05
C ALA A 20 4.05 3.91 -0.22
N LEU A 21 5.22 4.46 -0.53
CA LEU A 21 5.46 5.03 -1.85
C LEU A 21 5.48 3.87 -2.81
N PHE A 22 4.69 3.96 -3.87
CA PHE A 22 4.54 2.90 -4.87
C PHE A 22 4.87 3.48 -6.25
N PRO A 23 5.87 3.00 -7.02
CA PRO A 23 5.79 3.05 -8.47
C PRO A 23 4.61 2.15 -8.83
N PHE A 24 3.46 2.79 -8.99
CA PHE A 24 2.20 2.10 -9.19
C PHE A 24 1.99 1.85 -10.69
N ALA A 25 1.73 0.60 -11.04
CA ALA A 25 1.12 0.27 -12.31
C ALA A 25 -0.16 -0.49 -12.01
N ALA A 26 -1.31 0.15 -12.30
CA ALA A 26 -2.59 -0.53 -12.30
C ALA A 26 -3.30 -0.35 -13.63
N SER A 27 -4.08 -1.35 -13.99
CA SER A 27 -5.10 -1.19 -15.01
C SER A 27 -6.46 -1.32 -14.38
N LEU A 28 -7.37 -0.44 -14.79
CA LEU A 28 -8.77 -0.50 -14.40
C LEU A 28 -9.54 -1.33 -15.44
N ARG A 29 -10.31 -2.29 -14.94
CA ARG A 29 -11.43 -3.03 -15.58
C ARG A 29 -11.12 -4.27 -16.43
N ALA A 30 -11.58 -5.41 -15.90
CA ALA A 30 -12.35 -6.43 -16.62
C ALA A 30 -13.80 -6.42 -16.06
N GLN A 31 -14.77 -7.16 -16.63
CA GLN A 31 -16.15 -7.15 -16.09
C GLN A 31 -16.20 -7.64 -14.62
N ASP A 32 -15.30 -8.57 -14.28
CA ASP A 32 -15.20 -9.21 -12.97
C ASP A 32 -14.10 -8.61 -12.05
N ALA A 33 -13.24 -7.69 -12.52
CA ALA A 33 -12.14 -7.11 -11.73
C ALA A 33 -12.23 -5.58 -11.64
N GLY A 34 -12.23 -5.05 -10.40
CA GLY A 34 -12.25 -3.63 -10.09
C GLY A 34 -10.88 -2.98 -10.24
N LEU A 35 -9.88 -3.54 -9.56
CA LEU A 35 -8.48 -3.11 -9.59
C LEU A 35 -7.56 -4.30 -9.86
N VAL A 36 -6.56 -4.10 -10.72
CA VAL A 36 -5.43 -5.01 -10.82
C VAL A 36 -4.14 -4.21 -10.75
N ALA A 37 -3.30 -4.52 -9.76
CA ALA A 37 -2.08 -3.78 -9.49
C ALA A 37 -0.87 -4.71 -9.31
N VAL A 38 0.28 -4.22 -9.78
CA VAL A 38 1.60 -4.74 -9.43
C VAL A 38 2.46 -3.56 -9.04
N LEU A 39 3.05 -3.61 -7.85
CA LEU A 39 3.78 -2.49 -7.29
C LEU A 39 4.97 -2.93 -6.46
N LYS A 40 5.88 -1.99 -6.25
CA LYS A 40 6.91 -2.08 -5.21
C LYS A 40 6.60 -1.06 -4.12
N GLN A 41 6.99 -1.34 -2.89
CA GLN A 41 6.76 -0.49 -1.73
C GLN A 41 8.08 -0.04 -1.10
N GLN A 42 8.12 1.18 -0.58
CA GLN A 42 9.02 1.57 0.51
C GLN A 42 8.23 2.13 1.69
N SER A 43 8.58 1.71 2.91
CA SER A 43 7.95 2.16 4.15
C SER A 43 8.90 3.06 4.94
N PHE A 44 8.38 4.17 5.44
CA PHE A 44 9.11 5.15 6.24
C PHE A 44 8.45 5.34 7.61
N TRP A 45 9.24 5.74 8.59
CA TRP A 45 8.78 6.26 9.87
C TRP A 45 9.12 7.73 9.99
N GLN A 46 8.16 8.51 10.48
CA GLN A 46 8.40 9.90 10.86
C GLN A 46 8.15 10.06 12.36
N GLU A 47 9.20 10.32 13.11
CA GLU A 47 9.11 10.67 14.52
C GLU A 47 9.18 12.19 14.69
N GLN A 48 8.16 12.76 15.31
CA GLN A 48 8.09 14.19 15.60
C GLN A 48 8.28 15.07 14.34
N SER A 49 9.00 16.19 14.45
CA SER A 49 9.22 17.12 13.33
C SER A 49 10.42 16.77 12.45
N VAL A 50 11.04 15.60 12.67
CA VAL A 50 12.22 15.13 11.94
C VAL A 50 11.82 14.66 10.54
N ALA A 51 12.78 14.61 9.61
CA ALA A 51 12.57 14.00 8.31
C ALA A 51 12.22 12.51 8.43
N PRO A 52 11.33 11.97 7.58
CA PRO A 52 11.04 10.55 7.55
C PRO A 52 12.31 9.73 7.27
N ALA A 53 12.47 8.63 8.00
CA ALA A 53 13.56 7.67 7.82
C ALA A 53 12.97 6.33 7.35
N LEU A 54 13.76 5.56 6.58
CA LEU A 54 13.33 4.24 6.15
C LEU A 54 13.04 3.37 7.38
N ARG A 55 11.98 2.56 7.30
CA ARG A 55 11.62 1.64 8.38
C ARG A 55 12.76 0.65 8.67
N ILE A 56 13.07 0.41 9.96
CA ILE A 56 14.19 -0.45 10.38
C ILE A 56 13.78 -1.59 11.31
N ASP A 57 12.60 -1.54 11.92
CA ASP A 57 12.05 -2.58 12.80
C ASP A 57 11.43 -3.74 12.01
N ALA A 58 11.29 -3.60 10.69
CA ALA A 58 10.89 -4.65 9.77
C ALA A 58 11.50 -4.37 8.38
N PRO A 59 11.51 -5.35 7.45
CA PRO A 59 11.90 -5.12 6.07
C PRO A 59 11.09 -3.97 5.45
N PRO A 60 11.73 -2.85 5.06
CA PRO A 60 11.00 -1.65 4.66
C PRO A 60 10.55 -1.65 3.20
N LEU A 61 11.03 -2.62 2.42
CA LEU A 61 10.77 -2.71 1.00
C LEU A 61 9.85 -3.89 0.73
N GLY A 62 9.00 -3.78 -0.27
CA GLY A 62 8.07 -4.86 -0.60
C GLY A 62 7.74 -4.95 -2.08
N PHE A 63 7.29 -6.11 -2.50
CA PHE A 63 6.61 -6.34 -3.76
C PHE A 63 5.18 -6.78 -3.47
N TRP A 64 4.23 -6.25 -4.22
CA TRP A 64 2.83 -6.60 -4.07
C TRP A 64 2.19 -6.84 -5.43
N SER A 65 1.29 -7.82 -5.46
CA SER A 65 0.32 -7.97 -6.54
C SER A 65 -1.06 -8.11 -5.93
N ILE A 66 -2.00 -7.31 -6.42
CA ILE A 66 -3.34 -7.16 -5.87
C ILE A 66 -4.35 -7.31 -7.01
N VAL A 67 -5.42 -8.05 -6.75
CA VAL A 67 -6.62 -8.10 -7.59
C VAL A 67 -7.82 -7.88 -6.69
N GLU A 68 -8.51 -6.76 -6.88
CA GLU A 68 -9.79 -6.48 -6.23
C GLU A 68 -10.92 -6.94 -7.17
N PRO A 69 -11.79 -7.87 -6.73
CA PRO A 69 -12.99 -8.25 -7.47
C PRO A 69 -13.92 -7.05 -7.68
N ALA A 70 -14.58 -6.98 -8.84
CA ALA A 70 -15.59 -5.93 -9.10
C ALA A 70 -16.89 -6.14 -8.29
N ALA A 71 -17.14 -7.38 -7.88
CA ALA A 71 -18.21 -7.79 -6.99
C ALA A 71 -17.79 -9.02 -6.17
N PRO A 72 -18.38 -9.26 -4.99
CA PRO A 72 -18.06 -10.45 -4.20
C PRO A 72 -18.20 -11.74 -5.02
N GLY A 73 -17.13 -12.54 -5.04
CA GLY A 73 -17.09 -13.82 -5.77
C GLY A 73 -16.84 -13.73 -7.29
N SER A 74 -16.77 -12.53 -7.87
CA SER A 74 -16.51 -12.37 -9.31
C SER A 74 -15.14 -12.89 -9.76
N ILE A 75 -14.15 -12.91 -8.87
CA ILE A 75 -12.85 -13.55 -9.06
C ILE A 75 -12.75 -14.80 -8.18
N LEU A 76 -12.37 -15.92 -8.79
CA LEU A 76 -12.24 -17.23 -8.15
C LEU A 76 -10.79 -17.58 -7.78
N GLY A 77 -9.83 -16.90 -8.40
CA GLY A 77 -8.41 -17.09 -8.14
C GLY A 77 -7.54 -16.17 -9.00
N ALA A 78 -6.33 -15.88 -8.53
CA ALA A 78 -5.39 -15.04 -9.26
C ALA A 78 -3.93 -15.51 -9.12
N THR A 79 -3.14 -15.25 -10.15
CA THR A 79 -1.68 -15.48 -10.17
C THR A 79 -1.00 -14.31 -10.85
N VAL A 80 0.25 -14.03 -10.47
CA VAL A 80 1.13 -13.08 -11.16
C VAL A 80 2.35 -13.81 -11.71
N GLU A 81 2.55 -13.72 -13.02
CA GLU A 81 3.77 -14.16 -13.69
C GLU A 81 4.78 -13.01 -13.69
N LEU A 82 5.99 -13.29 -13.21
CA LEU A 82 7.11 -12.34 -13.12
C LEU A 82 7.82 -12.23 -14.47
N PRO A 83 8.58 -11.13 -14.69
CA PRO A 83 9.55 -11.07 -15.77
C PRO A 83 10.53 -12.26 -15.64
N GLY A 84 10.56 -13.13 -16.65
CA GLY A 84 11.33 -14.38 -16.62
C GLY A 84 10.50 -15.66 -16.46
N GLY A 85 9.18 -15.55 -16.30
CA GLY A 85 8.23 -16.65 -16.47
C GLY A 85 7.89 -17.45 -15.21
N SER A 86 8.51 -17.15 -14.06
CA SER A 86 8.09 -17.75 -12.79
C SER A 86 6.80 -17.10 -12.29
N SER A 87 5.92 -17.84 -11.61
CA SER A 87 4.65 -17.31 -11.10
C SER A 87 4.56 -17.29 -9.58
N ARG A 88 3.69 -16.43 -9.06
CA ARG A 88 3.23 -16.42 -7.66
C ARG A 88 1.71 -16.51 -7.63
N THR A 89 1.18 -17.28 -6.69
CA THR A 89 -0.27 -17.37 -6.45
C THR A 89 -0.67 -16.26 -5.50
N LEU A 90 -1.75 -15.55 -5.83
CA LEU A 90 -2.37 -14.59 -4.92
C LEU A 90 -3.40 -15.33 -4.06
N LEU A 91 -3.40 -15.06 -2.77
CA LEU A 91 -4.34 -15.64 -1.81
C LEU A 91 -5.47 -14.66 -1.53
N PHE A 92 -6.68 -15.17 -1.32
CA PHE A 92 -7.81 -14.34 -0.96
C PHE A 92 -7.70 -13.89 0.50
N GLU A 93 -7.76 -12.58 0.73
CA GLU A 93 -7.80 -11.92 2.03
C GLU A 93 -9.23 -11.46 2.33
N THR A 94 -9.85 -12.03 3.35
CA THR A 94 -11.24 -11.72 3.73
C THR A 94 -11.43 -10.29 4.21
N ASP A 95 -10.42 -9.72 4.86
CA ASP A 95 -10.52 -8.40 5.49
C ASP A 95 -10.42 -7.24 4.47
N GLY A 96 -9.90 -7.52 3.27
CA GLY A 96 -9.82 -6.56 2.16
C GLY A 96 -10.65 -6.96 0.94
N ASP A 97 -11.40 -8.07 1.02
CA ASP A 97 -12.15 -8.67 -0.09
C ASP A 97 -11.34 -8.72 -1.40
N GLN A 98 -10.06 -9.09 -1.30
CA GLN A 98 -9.10 -9.00 -2.40
C GLN A 98 -8.23 -10.25 -2.51
N PHE A 99 -7.67 -10.50 -3.70
CA PHE A 99 -6.59 -11.44 -3.86
C PHE A 99 -5.25 -10.71 -3.78
N ARG A 100 -4.33 -11.20 -2.96
CA ARG A 100 -3.04 -10.57 -2.74
C ARG A 100 -1.88 -11.53 -2.64
N PHE A 101 -0.73 -11.09 -3.13
CA PHE A 101 0.58 -11.64 -2.84
C PHE A 101 1.48 -10.50 -2.36
N GLU A 102 2.24 -10.75 -1.30
CA GLU A 102 3.24 -9.83 -0.78
C GLU A 102 4.54 -10.58 -0.46
N GLU A 103 5.68 -9.94 -0.75
CA GLU A 103 6.98 -10.34 -0.22
C GLU A 103 7.78 -9.10 0.18
N THR A 104 8.48 -9.15 1.32
CA THR A 104 9.22 -8.00 1.86
C THR A 104 10.73 -8.23 1.92
N PHE A 105 11.49 -7.14 1.84
CA PHE A 105 12.93 -7.14 1.61
C PHE A 105 13.66 -6.11 2.47
N GLY A 106 14.85 -6.48 2.93
CA GLY A 106 15.73 -5.58 3.69
C GLY A 106 16.54 -4.60 2.83
N SER A 107 16.60 -4.81 1.50
CA SER A 107 17.37 -3.94 0.59
C SER A 107 16.75 -3.86 -0.80
N LEU A 108 16.98 -2.73 -1.49
CA LEU A 108 16.45 -2.49 -2.83
C LEU A 108 17.09 -3.44 -3.86
N ALA A 109 18.36 -3.79 -3.67
CA ALA A 109 19.04 -4.76 -4.51
C ALA A 109 18.38 -6.15 -4.44
N ALA A 110 18.01 -6.62 -3.24
CA ALA A 110 17.33 -7.90 -3.08
C ALA A 110 15.92 -7.88 -3.70
N LEU A 111 15.15 -6.81 -3.45
CA LEU A 111 13.84 -6.62 -4.07
C LEU A 111 13.95 -6.63 -5.60
N ASN A 112 14.87 -5.87 -6.17
CA ASN A 112 15.02 -5.76 -7.62
C ASN A 112 15.56 -7.04 -8.28
N ALA A 113 16.34 -7.84 -7.54
CA ALA A 113 16.80 -9.13 -8.04
C ALA A 113 15.67 -10.16 -8.08
N ALA A 114 14.79 -10.18 -7.07
CA ALA A 114 13.65 -11.09 -7.00
C ALA A 114 12.49 -10.64 -7.91
N TYR A 115 12.25 -9.33 -7.97
CA TYR A 115 11.14 -8.67 -8.66
C TYR A 115 11.66 -7.54 -9.55
N PRO A 116 12.30 -7.87 -10.68
CA PRO A 116 12.88 -6.88 -11.60
C PRO A 116 11.80 -6.04 -12.28
N ASN A 117 12.20 -4.88 -12.80
CA ASN A 117 11.33 -4.09 -13.67
C ASN A 117 11.06 -4.86 -14.97
N GLY A 118 9.84 -4.72 -15.50
CA GLY A 118 9.41 -5.45 -16.68
C GLY A 118 7.90 -5.69 -16.72
N ASN A 119 7.48 -6.57 -17.63
CA ASN A 119 6.09 -6.93 -17.80
C ASN A 119 5.73 -8.08 -16.87
N TYR A 120 4.72 -7.85 -16.03
CA TYR A 120 4.10 -8.85 -15.18
C TYR A 120 2.76 -9.25 -15.80
N ILE A 121 2.45 -10.55 -15.86
CA ILE A 121 1.16 -11.02 -16.37
C ILE A 121 0.31 -11.50 -15.21
N VAL A 122 -0.70 -10.72 -14.86
CA VAL A 122 -1.70 -11.10 -13.86
C VAL A 122 -2.79 -11.92 -14.55
N ARG A 123 -2.95 -13.18 -14.13
CA ARG A 123 -4.02 -14.06 -14.61
C ARG A 123 -5.06 -14.24 -13.54
N MET A 124 -6.32 -14.11 -13.94
CA MET A 124 -7.48 -14.20 -13.06
C MET A 124 -8.43 -15.25 -13.61
N THR A 125 -8.82 -16.19 -12.77
CA THR A 125 -9.96 -17.07 -13.06
C THR A 125 -11.20 -16.33 -12.61
N THR A 126 -12.03 -15.91 -13.55
CA THR A 126 -13.23 -15.14 -13.26
C THR A 126 -14.48 -16.03 -13.33
N GLN A 127 -15.53 -15.62 -12.64
CA GLN A 127 -16.78 -16.38 -12.59
C GLN A 127 -17.51 -16.36 -13.93
N ASN A 128 -17.49 -15.23 -14.65
CA ASN A 128 -18.35 -15.02 -15.82
C ASN A 128 -17.60 -15.08 -17.16
N ASP A 129 -16.30 -14.75 -17.17
CA ASP A 129 -15.50 -14.57 -18.39
C ASP A 129 -14.35 -15.58 -18.54
N GLY A 130 -14.28 -16.58 -17.67
CA GLY A 130 -13.23 -17.60 -17.69
C GLY A 130 -11.86 -17.06 -17.30
N LEU A 131 -10.80 -17.52 -17.99
CA LEU A 131 -9.43 -17.09 -17.68
C LEU A 131 -9.12 -15.76 -18.38
N GLN A 132 -8.93 -14.72 -17.58
CA GLN A 132 -8.50 -13.40 -18.04
C GLN A 132 -7.02 -13.19 -17.74
N ALA A 133 -6.34 -12.42 -18.59
CA ALA A 133 -4.92 -12.09 -18.42
C ALA A 133 -4.69 -10.61 -18.73
N LEU A 134 -3.99 -9.93 -17.82
CA LEU A 134 -3.63 -8.52 -17.94
C LEU A 134 -2.12 -8.37 -17.81
N THR A 135 -1.52 -7.57 -18.70
CA THR A 135 -0.10 -7.20 -18.58
C THR A 135 0.03 -5.89 -17.84
N VAL A 136 0.75 -5.91 -16.72
CA VAL A 136 1.08 -4.73 -15.92
C VAL A 136 2.58 -4.48 -16.05
N THR A 137 2.96 -3.30 -16.57
CA THR A 137 4.36 -2.96 -16.79
C THR A 137 4.88 -2.14 -15.63
N LEU A 138 5.88 -2.69 -14.92
CA LEU A 138 6.60 -1.97 -13.87
C LEU A 138 7.87 -1.36 -14.46
N THR A 139 7.95 -0.02 -14.49
CA THR A 139 9.11 0.70 -15.05
C THR A 139 9.85 1.50 -13.99
N GLY A 140 11.17 1.28 -13.90
CA GLY A 140 12.06 2.07 -13.07
C GLY A 140 11.88 1.88 -11.57
N ASP A 141 12.84 2.42 -10.82
CA ASP A 141 12.81 2.54 -9.36
C ASP A 141 12.86 4.04 -8.99
N ALA A 142 12.13 4.86 -9.76
CA ALA A 142 12.04 6.30 -9.54
C ALA A 142 10.97 6.56 -8.47
N TRP A 143 11.37 6.40 -7.21
CA TRP A 143 10.51 6.69 -6.06
C TRP A 143 10.37 8.20 -5.89
N PRO A 144 9.16 8.71 -5.61
CA PRO A 144 9.01 10.07 -5.12
C PRO A 144 9.77 10.26 -3.79
N SER A 145 10.06 11.51 -3.42
CA SER A 145 10.72 11.82 -2.16
C SER A 145 9.97 11.25 -0.97
N ALA A 146 10.71 10.82 0.06
CA ALA A 146 10.12 10.33 1.30
C ALA A 146 9.08 11.34 1.84
N PRO A 147 7.88 10.88 2.21
CA PRO A 147 6.74 11.74 2.39
C PRO A 147 6.69 12.22 3.83
N ARG A 148 6.62 13.54 4.00
CA ARG A 148 6.77 14.18 5.31
C ARG A 148 5.49 14.92 5.67
N VAL A 149 4.87 14.52 6.77
CA VAL A 149 3.79 15.28 7.40
C VAL A 149 4.40 16.53 8.05
N SER A 150 4.05 17.69 7.53
CA SER A 150 4.65 18.97 7.93
C SER A 150 4.06 19.51 9.23
N ASN A 151 2.88 19.05 9.63
CA ASN A 151 2.21 19.42 10.88
C ASN A 151 2.02 18.24 11.85
N LEU A 152 2.97 17.30 11.91
CA LEU A 152 2.84 16.07 12.71
C LEU A 152 2.61 16.34 14.20
N ALA A 153 3.29 17.34 14.78
CA ALA A 153 3.11 17.68 16.20
C ALA A 153 1.67 18.15 16.51
N ALA A 154 1.05 18.88 15.59
CA ALA A 154 -0.36 19.28 15.73
C ALA A 154 -1.29 18.08 15.54
N PHE A 155 -0.96 17.17 14.62
CA PHE A 155 -1.70 15.93 14.41
C PHE A 155 -1.64 15.01 15.62
N GLN A 156 -0.51 14.88 16.31
CA GLN A 156 -0.41 14.01 17.49
C GLN A 156 -1.20 14.52 18.70
N GLY A 157 -1.60 15.80 18.71
CA GLY A 157 -2.35 16.42 19.80
C GLY A 157 -3.78 16.83 19.43
N PHE A 158 -4.26 16.49 18.23
CA PHE A 158 -5.55 16.99 17.76
C PHE A 158 -6.71 16.34 18.50
N ASN A 159 -7.78 17.11 18.71
CA ASN A 159 -9.03 16.61 19.26
C ASN A 159 -9.88 16.04 18.12
N ALA A 160 -10.19 14.74 18.18
CA ALA A 160 -11.00 14.05 17.17
C ALA A 160 -12.43 14.64 17.00
N ALA A 161 -12.93 15.39 17.99
CA ALA A 161 -14.21 16.10 17.87
C ALA A 161 -14.14 17.41 17.05
N GLN A 162 -12.95 17.78 16.58
CA GLN A 162 -12.73 19.01 15.80
C GLN A 162 -12.20 18.66 14.41
N SER A 163 -12.56 19.47 13.42
CA SER A 163 -11.96 19.37 12.09
C SER A 163 -10.46 19.63 12.17
N PHE A 164 -9.68 18.78 11.51
CA PHE A 164 -8.23 18.91 11.41
C PHE A 164 -7.80 18.86 9.95
N THR A 165 -6.88 19.73 9.55
CA THR A 165 -6.26 19.68 8.23
C THR A 165 -4.87 19.07 8.34
N LEU A 166 -4.72 17.83 7.87
CA LEU A 166 -3.42 17.20 7.72
C LEU A 166 -2.65 17.85 6.57
N ARG A 167 -1.36 18.14 6.77
CA ARG A 167 -0.49 18.77 5.77
C ARG A 167 0.77 17.94 5.61
N TRP A 168 1.24 17.87 4.38
CA TRP A 168 2.50 17.21 4.04
C TRP A 168 3.29 18.07 3.05
N ASP A 169 4.58 17.82 2.97
CA ASP A 169 5.46 18.43 1.97
C ASP A 169 5.15 17.84 0.58
N ALA A 170 5.52 18.56 -0.49
CA ALA A 170 5.30 18.09 -1.85
C ALA A 170 6.06 16.78 -2.12
N PHE A 171 5.43 15.84 -2.84
CA PHE A 171 6.04 14.59 -3.29
C PHE A 171 6.93 14.86 -4.50
N VAL A 172 8.15 15.32 -4.26
CA VAL A 172 9.10 15.64 -5.34
C VAL A 172 9.43 14.37 -6.13
N GLY A 173 9.29 14.41 -7.45
CA GLY A 173 9.47 13.25 -8.32
C GLY A 173 8.21 12.40 -8.52
N GLY A 174 7.10 12.75 -7.86
CA GLY A 174 5.78 12.21 -8.17
C GLY A 174 5.31 12.60 -9.57
N THR A 175 4.45 11.77 -10.13
CA THR A 175 3.89 11.82 -11.48
C THR A 175 2.38 11.67 -11.42
N VAL A 176 1.70 11.90 -12.55
CA VAL A 176 0.24 11.72 -12.65
C VAL A 176 -0.23 10.27 -12.49
N ASN A 177 0.70 9.31 -12.45
CA ASN A 177 0.40 7.90 -12.25
C ASN A 177 0.58 7.47 -10.78
N ASP A 178 1.05 8.37 -9.91
CA ASP A 178 1.20 8.09 -8.49
C ASP A 178 -0.10 8.43 -7.74
N LEU A 179 -0.34 7.70 -6.65
CA LEU A 179 -1.51 7.86 -5.80
C LEU A 179 -1.07 8.12 -4.37
N ILE A 180 -1.80 9.00 -3.67
CA ILE A 180 -1.62 9.20 -2.24
C ILE A 180 -2.77 8.52 -1.51
N LEU A 181 -2.45 7.57 -0.62
CA LEU A 181 -3.39 6.98 0.32
C LEU A 181 -3.03 7.40 1.74
N VAL A 182 -4.03 7.87 2.48
CA VAL A 182 -3.89 8.23 3.89
C VAL A 182 -4.78 7.32 4.71
N ASN A 183 -4.14 6.51 5.55
CA ASN A 183 -4.79 5.72 6.59
C ASN A 183 -4.42 6.30 7.95
N ILE A 184 -5.41 6.51 8.80
CA ILE A 184 -5.27 6.99 10.17
C ILE A 184 -5.91 5.95 11.06
N TYR A 185 -5.10 5.29 11.88
CA TYR A 185 -5.55 4.32 12.85
C TYR A 185 -5.42 4.88 14.27
N ASP A 186 -6.52 4.85 15.01
CA ASP A 186 -6.52 5.10 16.44
C ASP A 186 -6.42 3.76 17.20
N ALA A 187 -5.23 3.50 17.75
CA ALA A 187 -4.96 2.28 18.51
C ALA A 187 -5.77 2.16 19.82
N GLN A 188 -6.38 3.24 20.33
CA GLN A 188 -7.19 3.19 21.55
C GLN A 188 -8.63 2.80 21.26
N SER A 189 -9.25 3.44 20.27
CA SER A 189 -10.64 3.18 19.89
C SER A 189 -10.78 2.04 18.87
N GLY A 190 -9.69 1.69 18.18
CA GLY A 190 -9.69 0.78 17.04
C GLY A 190 -10.31 1.40 15.78
N GLN A 191 -10.57 2.71 15.77
CA GLN A 191 -11.13 3.40 14.61
C GLN A 191 -10.08 3.60 13.53
N GLU A 192 -10.52 3.49 12.28
CA GLU A 192 -9.71 3.74 11.11
C GLU A 192 -10.41 4.74 10.19
N PHE A 193 -9.64 5.69 9.66
CA PHE A 193 -10.01 6.51 8.53
C PHE A 193 -9.09 6.19 7.37
N SER A 194 -9.67 6.02 6.19
CA SER A 194 -8.94 5.76 4.95
C SER A 194 -9.46 6.68 3.86
N THR A 195 -8.54 7.24 3.08
CA THR A 195 -8.93 7.90 1.82
C THR A 195 -9.41 6.86 0.80
N PRO A 196 -10.30 7.24 -0.13
CA PRO A 196 -10.72 6.35 -1.21
C PRO A 196 -9.56 5.80 -2.04
N GLY A 197 -9.76 4.62 -2.58
CA GLY A 197 -8.78 3.90 -3.41
C GLY A 197 -8.57 4.52 -4.79
N PRO A 198 -7.61 4.01 -5.57
CA PRO A 198 -7.35 4.49 -6.93
C PRO A 198 -8.59 4.44 -7.81
N GLY A 199 -8.94 5.57 -8.45
CA GLY A 199 -10.09 5.65 -9.37
C GLY A 199 -11.45 5.86 -8.69
N GLU A 200 -11.49 5.92 -7.36
CA GLU A 200 -12.71 6.21 -6.60
C GLU A 200 -12.93 7.72 -6.44
N PRO A 201 -14.21 8.17 -6.33
CA PRO A 201 -14.52 9.56 -6.03
C PRO A 201 -13.87 10.01 -4.71
N GLY A 202 -13.07 11.08 -4.75
CA GLY A 202 -12.38 11.62 -3.58
C GLY A 202 -10.98 11.04 -3.33
N SER A 203 -10.46 10.21 -4.25
CA SER A 203 -9.05 9.81 -4.27
C SER A 203 -8.11 11.03 -4.37
N LEU A 204 -6.93 10.91 -3.75
CA LEU A 204 -5.93 11.98 -3.73
C LEU A 204 -4.90 11.77 -4.85
N THR A 205 -4.60 12.85 -5.57
CA THR A 205 -3.61 12.92 -6.66
C THR A 205 -2.53 13.94 -6.36
#